data_AF-A0A959FT19-F1
#
_entry.id   AF-A0A959FT19-F1
#
_cell.length_a   1.000
_cell.length_b   1.000
_cell.length_c   1.000
_cell.angle_alpha   90.00
_cell.angle_beta   90.00
_cell.angle_gamma   90.00
#
_symmetry.space_group_name_H-M   'P 1'
#
loop_
_entity.id
_entity.type
_entity.pdbx_description
1 polymer ?
#
loop_
_entity_poly.entity_id
_entity_poly.type
_entity_poly.pdbx_seq_one_letter_code
_entity_poly.pdbx_strand_id
1 'polypeptide(L)'
;VTKVNLKDLDPEGFGLIPDFDADEFPGLRIRSINEAPVVEQYQEGKLVKKNNELVIYLATRESIERITPVMLQMLYLCQGKYE
;
A
#
# COMPACT_ATOMS: atom_id res chain seq x y z
N VAL A 1 -8.99 9.77 5.74
CA VAL A 1 -9.42 8.44 5.25
C VAL A 1 -8.72 8.17 3.92
N THR A 2 -8.15 6.98 3.74
CA THR A 2 -7.59 6.54 2.46
C THR A 2 -8.54 5.54 1.81
N LYS A 3 -8.85 5.73 0.53
CA LYS A 3 -9.70 4.85 -0.27
C LYS A 3 -8.89 4.32 -1.45
N VAL A 4 -8.95 3.01 -1.66
CA VAL A 4 -8.29 2.32 -2.76
C VAL A 4 -9.07 1.06 -3.09
N ASN A 5 -9.15 0.70 -4.36
CA ASN A 5 -9.62 -0.59 -4.80
C ASN A 5 -8.41 -1.51 -4.98
N LEU A 6 -8.39 -2.63 -4.23
CA LEU A 6 -7.25 -3.56 -4.21
C LEU A 6 -6.98 -4.20 -5.57
N LYS A 7 -7.97 -4.25 -6.47
CA LYS A 7 -7.79 -4.74 -7.85
C LYS A 7 -6.87 -3.85 -8.68
N ASP A 8 -6.72 -2.58 -8.30
CA ASP A 8 -5.94 -1.58 -9.04
C ASP A 8 -4.49 -1.50 -8.54
N LEU A 9 -4.11 -2.32 -7.55
CA LEU A 9 -2.76 -2.41 -7.01
C LEU A 9 -1.97 -3.56 -7.65
N ASP A 10 -0.66 -3.36 -7.81
CA ASP A 10 0.23 -4.34 -8.43
C ASP A 10 0.84 -5.28 -7.35
N PRO A 11 0.59 -6.61 -7.41
CA PRO A 11 1.21 -7.59 -6.51
C PRO A 11 2.74 -7.62 -6.60
N GLU A 12 3.33 -7.21 -7.72
CA GLU A 12 4.79 -7.11 -7.89
C GLU A 12 5.31 -5.72 -7.50
N GLY A 13 4.41 -4.76 -7.28
CA GLY A 13 4.71 -3.36 -6.94
C GLY A 13 5.06 -3.11 -5.47
N PHE A 14 5.38 -4.16 -4.69
CA PHE A 14 5.78 -4.02 -3.30
C PHE A 14 7.18 -3.40 -3.19
N GLY A 15 7.33 -2.49 -2.23
CA GLY A 15 8.61 -1.93 -1.85
C GLY A 15 8.62 -1.51 -0.39
N LEU A 16 9.80 -1.56 0.21
CA LEU A 16 10.01 -0.98 1.54
C LEU A 16 10.30 0.51 1.40
N ILE A 17 9.73 1.30 2.31
CA ILE A 17 10.14 2.68 2.53
C ILE A 17 11.29 2.61 3.55
N PRO A 18 12.49 3.12 3.22
CA PRO A 18 13.61 3.11 4.14
C PRO A 18 13.34 3.98 5.37
N ASP A 19 13.89 3.57 6.51
CA ASP A 19 13.97 4.40 7.71
C ASP A 19 15.21 5.29 7.52
N PHE A 20 15.03 6.56 7.19
CA PHE A 20 16.18 7.47 7.01
C PHE A 20 16.63 8.04 8.35
N ASP A 21 15.70 8.21 9.30
CA ASP A 21 15.96 8.72 10.65
C ASP A 21 15.40 7.79 11.75
N ALA A 22 15.96 7.88 12.97
CA ALA A 22 15.60 7.02 14.11
C ALA A 22 14.14 7.18 14.58
N ASP A 23 13.48 8.27 14.21
CA ASP A 23 12.09 8.58 14.55
C ASP A 23 11.11 8.30 13.39
N GLU A 24 11.59 7.80 12.25
CA GLU A 24 10.73 7.43 11.13
C GLU A 24 10.20 6.00 11.28
N PHE A 25 8.89 5.85 11.06
CA PHE A 25 8.28 4.53 11.01
C PHE A 25 8.56 3.86 9.66
N PRO A 26 8.96 2.59 9.66
CA PRO A 26 9.13 1.85 8.41
C PRO A 26 7.78 1.76 7.68
N GLY A 27 7.86 1.78 6.35
CA GLY A 27 6.68 1.76 5.50
C GLY A 27 6.69 0.61 4.51
N LEU A 28 5.50 0.07 4.25
CA LEU A 28 5.23 -0.79 3.11
C LEU A 28 4.56 0.05 2.02
N ARG A 29 5.18 0.11 0.85
CA ARG A 29 4.64 0.72 -0.36
C ARG A 29 4.11 -0.35 -1.30
N ILE A 30 2.94 -0.12 -1.87
CA ILE A 30 2.36 -0.94 -2.95
C ILE A 30 1.96 0.01 -4.09
N ARG A 31 2.58 -0.17 -5.27
CA ARG A 31 2.28 0.63 -6.46
C ARG A 31 0.97 0.21 -7.11
N SER A 32 0.32 1.14 -7.78
CA SER A 32 -0.81 0.87 -8.67
C SER A 32 -0.35 0.24 -9.98
N ILE A 33 -1.24 -0.54 -10.61
CA ILE A 33 -1.04 -1.04 -11.97
C ILE A 33 -0.87 0.16 -12.94
N ASN A 34 0.16 0.10 -13.80
CA ASN A 34 0.48 1.15 -14.78
C ASN A 34 0.66 2.56 -14.18
N GLU A 35 1.05 2.67 -12.90
CA GLU A 35 1.25 3.95 -12.22
C GLU A 35 0.02 4.87 -12.20
N ALA A 36 -1.20 4.31 -12.33
CA ALA A 36 -2.44 5.08 -12.30
C ALA A 36 -2.75 5.67 -10.90
N PRO A 37 -3.22 6.93 -10.80
CA PRO A 37 -3.46 7.59 -9.53
C PRO A 37 -4.79 7.14 -8.87
N VAL A 38 -4.84 5.91 -8.37
CA VAL A 38 -6.03 5.21 -7.85
C VAL A 38 -6.18 5.26 -6.33
N VAL A 39 -5.17 5.78 -5.61
CA VAL A 39 -5.21 5.92 -4.15
C VAL A 39 -5.69 7.32 -3.78
N GLU A 40 -6.87 7.40 -3.18
CA GLU A 40 -7.56 8.64 -2.84
C GLU A 40 -7.44 8.92 -1.34
N GLN A 41 -6.94 10.10 -0.96
CA GLN A 41 -6.90 10.54 0.42
C GLN A 41 -7.91 11.65 0.66
N TYR A 42 -8.72 11.47 1.71
CA TYR A 42 -9.78 12.36 2.11
C TYR A 42 -9.53 12.93 3.49
N GLN A 43 -9.76 14.24 3.64
CA GLN A 43 -9.76 14.96 4.91
C GLN A 43 -11.07 15.75 5.00
N GLU A 44 -11.80 15.60 6.10
CA GLU A 44 -13.10 16.26 6.31
C GLU A 44 -14.11 16.01 5.16
N GLY A 45 -14.11 14.78 4.62
CA GLY A 45 -14.98 14.39 3.51
C GLY A 45 -14.57 14.93 2.13
N LYS A 46 -13.52 15.76 2.05
CA LYS A 46 -13.00 16.32 0.79
C LYS A 46 -11.78 15.54 0.32
N LEU A 47 -11.71 15.27 -0.98
CA LEU A 47 -10.53 14.69 -1.61
C LEU A 47 -9.38 15.70 -1.56
N VAL A 48 -8.27 15.34 -0.92
CA VAL A 48 -7.10 16.21 -0.75
C VAL A 48 -5.88 15.73 -1.54
N LYS A 49 -5.78 14.43 -1.82
CA LYS A 49 -4.65 13.86 -2.56
C LYS A 49 -5.06 12.65 -3.39
N LYS A 50 -4.44 12.49 -4.56
CA LYS A 50 -4.46 11.28 -5.38
C LYS A 50 -3.04 10.83 -5.64
N ASN A 51 -2.74 9.56 -5.40
CA ASN A 51 -1.42 8.96 -5.61
C ASN A 51 -1.54 7.67 -6.42
N ASN A 52 -0.42 7.26 -7.01
CA ASN A 52 -0.22 5.97 -7.67
C ASN A 52 0.38 4.91 -6.73
N GLU A 53 0.47 5.20 -5.43
CA GLU A 53 1.01 4.27 -4.45
C GLU A 53 0.21 4.32 -3.15
N LEU A 54 -0.05 3.13 -2.59
CA LEU A 54 -0.57 2.95 -1.24
C LEU A 54 0.64 2.80 -0.32
N VAL A 55 0.67 3.60 0.75
CA VAL A 55 1.69 3.54 1.78
C VAL A 55 1.05 3.17 3.10
N ILE A 56 1.59 2.15 3.75
CA ILE A 56 1.18 1.66 5.05
C ILE A 56 2.38 1.77 5.99
N TYR A 57 2.30 2.70 6.95
CA TYR A 57 3.33 2.85 7.99
C TYR A 57 3.06 1.89 9.14
N LEU A 58 4.11 1.25 9.64
CA LEU A 58 4.04 0.27 10.71
C LEU A 58 5.10 0.56 11.77
N ALA A 59 4.84 0.18 13.02
CA ALA A 59 5.70 0.51 14.14
C ALA A 59 7.11 -0.11 14.05
N THR A 60 7.23 -1.29 13.44
CA THR A 60 8.49 -2.05 13.34
C THR A 60 8.62 -2.76 12.00
N ARG A 61 9.86 -3.04 11.58
CA ARG A 61 10.14 -3.84 10.37
C ARG A 61 9.58 -5.25 10.45
N GLU A 62 9.65 -5.87 11.63
CA GLU A 62 9.03 -7.17 11.88
C GLU A 62 7.52 -7.15 11.60
N SER A 63 6.83 -6.06 11.92
CA SER A 63 5.41 -5.92 11.60
C SER A 63 5.17 -5.88 10.08
N ILE A 64 6.06 -5.25 9.32
CA ILE A 64 6.01 -5.23 7.85
C ILE A 64 6.21 -6.63 7.29
N GLU A 65 7.24 -7.34 7.75
CA GLU A 65 7.53 -8.71 7.30
C GLU A 65 6.36 -9.65 7.56
N ARG A 66 5.67 -9.49 8.69
CA ARG A 66 4.48 -10.28 9.04
C ARG A 66 3.27 -9.96 8.19
N ILE A 67 3.01 -8.68 7.87
CA ILE A 67 1.80 -8.29 7.12
C ILE A 67 1.96 -8.44 5.61
N THR A 68 3.18 -8.30 5.08
CA THR A 68 3.46 -8.33 3.64
C THR A 68 2.90 -9.57 2.94
N PRO A 69 3.12 -10.82 3.41
CA PRO A 69 2.55 -12.00 2.75
C PRO A 69 1.02 -12.01 2.78
N VAL A 70 0.40 -11.52 3.86
CA VAL A 70 -1.07 -11.43 3.97
C VAL A 70 -1.62 -10.42 2.97
N MET A 71 -0.96 -9.26 2.82
CA MET A 71 -1.34 -8.25 1.83
C MET A 71 -1.20 -8.80 0.41
N LEU A 72 -0.09 -9.47 0.12
CA LEU A 72 0.15 -10.06 -1.19
C LEU A 72 -0.92 -11.11 -1.53
N GLN A 73 -1.23 -12.00 -0.59
CA GLN A 73 -2.30 -13.00 -0.75
C GLN A 73 -3.65 -12.32 -0.99
N MET A 74 -3.98 -11.27 -0.24
CA MET A 74 -5.22 -10.52 -0.39
C MET A 74 -5.33 -9.88 -1.78
N LEU A 75 -4.25 -9.33 -2.32
CA LEU A 75 -4.24 -8.78 -3.69
C LEU A 75 -4.49 -9.88 -4.74
N TYR A 76 -3.84 -11.03 -4.62
CA TYR A 76 -4.07 -12.14 -5.53
C TYR A 76 -5.52 -12.64 -5.48
N LEU A 77 -6.10 -12.76 -4.28
CA LEU A 77 -7.51 -13.12 -4.11
C LEU A 77 -8.45 -12.09 -4.75
N CYS A 78 -8.23 -10.81 -4.49
CA CYS A 78 -9.05 -9.75 -5.09
C CYS A 78 -8.95 -9.70 -6.62
N GLN A 79 -7.82 -10.12 -7.18
CA GLN A 79 -7.58 -10.15 -8.62
C GLN A 79 -8.01 -11.47 -9.30
N GLY A 80 -8.49 -12.46 -8.54
CA GLY A 80 -8.86 -13.77 -9.07
C GLY A 80 -7.67 -14.59 -9.57
N LYS A 81 -6.47 -14.34 -9.04
CA LYS A 81 -5.21 -15.03 -9.40
C LYS A 81 -4.86 -16.20 -8.46
N TYR A 82 -5.78 -16.54 -7.56
CA TYR A 82 -5.66 -17.70 -6.68
C TYR A 82 -6.51 -18.83 -7.29
N GLU A 83 -5.92 -19.57 -8.23
CA GLU A 83 -6.46 -20.82 -8.81
C GLU A 83 -5.50 -21.98 -8.52
#